data_AF-A0AB38D4J2-F1
#
_entry.id   AF-A0AB38D4J2-F1
#
_cell.length_a   1.000
_cell.length_b   1.000
_cell.length_c   1.000
_cell.angle_alpha   90.00
_cell.angle_beta   90.00
_cell.angle_gamma   90.00
#
_symmetry.space_group_name_H-M   'P 1'
#
loop_
_entity.id
_entity.type
_entity.pdbx_description
1 polymer ?
#
loop_
_entity_poly.entity_id
_entity_poly.type
_entity_poly.pdbx_seq_one_letter_code
_entity_poly.pdbx_strand_id
1 'polypeptide(L)'
;MKSINRRTVLGGVGVAGVAAAAGAGTDWAFSPPRSHDNPEDVTVTDDAARFGDPRLPAELNTAQPHLFHLGALAPQTFDGGDLRQAHEGNFPILTGQQASVVMVTLQPGGIREPHWHPSAWEINVITSGVATWTLLDPMGHSETFDAHVDDVVFAPQGSLHYFENKGPDDLKLLIVFNASTAEGKDDIGIGASISKLPPDVLSAVFGVPTETFAKFKKINESVTILRRPQT
;
A
#
# COMPACT_ATOMS: atom_id res chain seq x y z
N MET A 1 -22.71 10.80 69.17
CA MET A 1 -23.04 12.25 69.12
C MET A 1 -23.06 12.64 67.64
N LYS A 2 -24.12 13.28 67.09
CA LYS A 2 -24.42 14.73 67.08
C LYS A 2 -23.23 15.58 66.57
N SER A 3 -23.34 16.49 65.59
CA SER A 3 -24.46 16.91 64.68
C SER A 3 -23.86 17.77 63.53
N ILE A 4 -24.19 17.62 62.25
CA ILE A 4 -25.40 18.05 61.49
C ILE A 4 -25.71 19.58 61.49
N ASN A 5 -25.76 20.16 60.27
CA ASN A 5 -26.64 21.26 59.81
C ASN A 5 -26.61 21.29 58.25
N ARG A 6 -27.63 21.28 57.35
CA ARG A 6 -29.13 21.40 57.33
C ARG A 6 -29.79 22.71 56.84
N ARG A 7 -29.51 23.12 55.59
CA ARG A 7 -30.42 23.82 54.63
C ARG A 7 -30.04 23.42 53.20
N THR A 8 -30.82 22.76 52.33
CA THR A 8 -32.24 22.32 52.29
C THR A 8 -33.27 23.37 51.81
N VAL A 9 -34.25 22.87 51.03
CA VAL A 9 -35.49 23.48 50.42
C VAL A 9 -35.33 23.94 48.96
N LEU A 10 -36.18 23.57 47.97
CA LEU A 10 -36.94 22.32 47.66
C LEU A 10 -37.62 22.39 46.24
N GLY A 11 -37.99 21.24 45.65
CA GLY A 11 -38.90 21.11 44.48
C GLY A 11 -38.22 20.89 43.11
N GLY A 12 -38.77 20.12 42.15
CA GLY A 12 -40.03 19.37 42.11
C GLY A 12 -40.04 18.21 41.09
N VAL A 13 -41.11 17.39 41.10
CA VAL A 13 -41.25 16.08 40.39
C VAL A 13 -41.51 16.22 38.88
N GLY A 14 -41.01 15.29 38.04
CA GLY A 14 -41.13 15.38 36.56
C GLY A 14 -40.93 14.11 35.69
N VAL A 15 -41.31 12.91 36.17
CA VAL A 15 -41.70 11.69 35.40
C VAL A 15 -40.96 11.28 34.09
N ALA A 16 -40.24 10.15 34.17
CA ALA A 16 -40.01 9.08 33.17
C ALA A 16 -39.27 9.34 31.83
N GLY A 17 -38.41 8.37 31.46
CA GLY A 17 -37.79 8.25 30.14
C GLY A 17 -36.58 7.30 30.14
N VAL A 18 -36.78 6.00 29.92
CA VAL A 18 -35.68 5.05 29.67
C VAL A 18 -35.46 4.97 28.16
N ALA A 19 -34.27 5.35 27.71
CA ALA A 19 -33.79 5.10 26.36
C ALA A 19 -32.30 4.72 26.42
N ALA A 20 -31.94 3.57 25.86
CA ALA A 20 -30.54 3.21 25.69
C ALA A 20 -29.97 3.98 24.50
N ALA A 21 -28.97 4.82 24.74
CA ALA A 21 -28.27 5.52 23.66
C ALA A 21 -27.34 4.53 22.93
N ALA A 22 -27.69 4.15 21.70
CA ALA A 22 -26.82 3.37 20.84
C ALA A 22 -25.64 4.24 20.38
N GLY A 23 -24.42 3.87 20.75
CA GLY A 23 -23.19 4.50 20.24
C GLY A 23 -22.87 4.03 18.83
N ALA A 24 -23.65 4.45 17.84
CA ALA A 24 -23.48 4.05 16.45
C ALA A 24 -23.68 5.25 15.50
N GLY A 25 -22.58 5.69 14.87
CA GLY A 25 -22.54 6.72 13.84
C GLY A 25 -22.57 8.16 14.36
N THR A 26 -21.47 8.89 14.18
CA THR A 26 -21.36 10.00 13.21
C THR A 26 -19.90 10.45 13.12
N ASP A 27 -19.20 10.10 12.03
CA ASP A 27 -17.97 10.81 11.60
C ASP A 27 -17.80 10.77 10.07
N TRP A 28 -18.93 10.84 9.35
CA TRP A 28 -18.97 11.27 7.95
C TRP A 28 -19.43 12.73 7.91
N ALA A 29 -18.54 13.61 8.36
CA ALA A 29 -18.77 15.05 8.36
C ALA A 29 -18.74 15.59 6.91
N PHE A 30 -19.92 15.65 6.29
CA PHE A 30 -20.10 16.39 5.04
C PHE A 30 -19.57 17.81 5.22
N SER A 31 -18.50 18.16 4.49
CA SER A 31 -17.98 19.52 4.49
C SER A 31 -19.09 20.47 4.03
N PRO A 32 -19.32 21.61 4.72
CA PRO A 32 -20.32 22.56 4.29
C PRO A 32 -19.94 23.10 2.89
N PRO A 33 -20.93 23.46 2.05
CA PRO A 33 -20.64 24.09 0.77
C PRO A 33 -19.85 25.38 1.03
N ARG A 34 -18.65 25.50 0.44
CA ARG A 34 -17.84 26.71 0.55
C ARG A 34 -18.64 27.90 0.04
N SER A 35 -18.71 28.95 0.85
CA SER A 35 -19.24 30.25 0.42
C SER A 35 -18.41 30.75 -0.76
N HIS A 36 -19.05 30.94 -1.92
CA HIS A 36 -18.50 31.75 -2.99
C HIS A 36 -18.46 33.20 -2.53
N ASP A 37 -17.31 33.66 -2.06
CA ASP A 37 -17.09 35.08 -1.82
C ASP A 37 -15.62 35.48 -2.02
N ASN A 38 -15.46 36.71 -2.50
CA ASN A 38 -14.23 37.39 -2.90
C ASN A 38 -13.35 36.67 -3.96
N PRO A 39 -13.33 37.15 -5.22
CA PRO A 39 -12.23 36.85 -6.14
C PRO A 39 -11.02 37.67 -5.72
N GLU A 40 -10.23 37.17 -4.77
CA GLU A 40 -8.82 37.54 -4.77
C GLU A 40 -8.24 37.10 -6.12
N ASP A 41 -7.52 38.01 -6.77
CA ASP A 41 -6.80 37.71 -8.00
C ASP A 41 -5.70 36.70 -7.65
N VAL A 42 -6.05 35.41 -7.73
CA VAL A 42 -5.08 34.32 -7.77
C VAL A 42 -4.38 34.45 -9.11
N THR A 43 -3.45 35.41 -9.15
CA THR A 43 -2.51 35.57 -10.24
C THR A 43 -1.88 34.20 -10.41
N VAL A 44 -2.18 33.54 -11.51
CA VAL A 44 -1.52 32.29 -11.89
C VAL A 44 -0.11 32.71 -12.24
N THR A 45 0.74 32.81 -11.22
CA THR A 45 2.16 33.01 -11.36
C THR A 45 2.65 31.92 -12.29
N ASP A 46 3.22 32.33 -13.43
CA ASP A 46 3.79 31.45 -14.44
C ASP A 46 5.12 30.88 -13.92
N ASP A 47 5.00 30.20 -12.78
CA ASP A 47 6.08 29.71 -11.96
C ASP A 47 6.56 28.40 -12.56
N ALA A 48 7.47 28.52 -13.54
CA ALA A 48 8.04 27.38 -14.25
C ALA A 48 8.65 26.33 -13.29
N ALA A 49 9.01 26.69 -12.06
CA ALA A 49 9.44 25.75 -11.03
C ALA A 49 8.37 24.69 -10.69
N ARG A 50 7.08 25.01 -10.88
CA ARG A 50 5.95 24.06 -10.74
C ARG A 50 5.89 23.02 -11.86
N PHE A 51 6.33 23.37 -13.07
CA PHE A 51 6.19 22.55 -14.27
C PHE A 51 7.49 21.84 -14.68
N GLY A 52 8.60 22.15 -14.01
CA GLY A 52 9.90 21.54 -14.25
C GLY A 52 10.63 22.10 -15.48
N ASP A 53 11.75 21.48 -15.82
CA ASP A 53 12.48 21.80 -17.06
C ASP A 53 11.82 21.04 -18.23
N PRO A 54 11.26 21.73 -19.25
CA PRO A 54 10.62 21.06 -20.38
C PRO A 54 11.62 20.42 -21.36
N ARG A 55 12.92 20.54 -21.11
CA ARG A 55 13.98 19.93 -21.94
C ARG A 55 14.16 18.46 -21.60
N LEU A 56 14.23 17.62 -22.63
CA LEU A 56 14.69 16.24 -22.48
C LEU A 56 16.11 16.21 -21.88
N PRO A 57 16.35 15.40 -20.83
CA PRO A 57 17.70 15.09 -20.36
C PRO A 57 18.59 14.58 -21.49
N ALA A 58 19.87 14.95 -21.48
CA ALA A 58 20.82 14.61 -22.54
C ALA A 58 21.02 13.09 -22.70
N GLU A 59 20.80 12.37 -21.60
CA GLU A 59 20.84 10.91 -21.45
C GLU A 59 19.76 10.21 -22.28
N LEU A 60 18.67 10.91 -22.64
CA LEU A 60 17.57 10.38 -23.46
C LEU A 60 17.73 10.67 -24.96
N ASN A 61 18.74 11.45 -25.37
CA ASN A 61 18.92 11.97 -26.72
C ASN A 61 19.24 10.87 -27.75
N THR A 62 18.19 10.15 -28.12
CA THR A 62 18.17 8.96 -28.98
C THR A 62 17.19 9.19 -30.13
N ALA A 63 16.97 8.18 -30.98
CA ALA A 63 15.99 8.26 -32.06
C ALA A 63 14.53 8.37 -31.57
N GLN A 64 14.22 7.98 -30.33
CA GLN A 64 12.86 7.94 -29.76
C GLN A 64 12.87 8.34 -28.27
N PRO A 65 13.23 9.60 -27.93
CA PRO A 65 13.57 10.01 -26.56
C PRO A 65 12.39 9.98 -25.55
N HIS A 66 11.16 9.85 -26.04
CA HIS A 66 9.95 9.78 -25.22
C HIS A 66 9.43 8.34 -25.01
N LEU A 67 10.07 7.32 -25.58
CA LEU A 67 9.57 5.94 -25.57
C LEU A 67 10.49 5.00 -24.78
N PHE A 68 9.97 4.40 -23.71
CA PHE A 68 10.64 3.34 -22.97
C PHE A 68 9.96 1.99 -23.23
N HIS A 69 10.69 1.04 -23.79
CA HIS A 69 10.17 -0.29 -24.14
C HIS A 69 10.15 -1.24 -22.92
N LEU A 70 9.33 -0.94 -21.90
CA LEU A 70 9.22 -1.72 -20.66
C LEU A 70 9.02 -3.23 -20.91
N GLY A 71 8.14 -3.59 -21.85
CA GLY A 71 7.88 -4.99 -22.22
C GLY A 71 9.02 -5.69 -22.98
N ALA A 72 10.02 -4.96 -23.48
CA ALA A 72 11.20 -5.52 -24.14
C ALA A 72 12.37 -5.78 -23.18
N LEU A 73 12.26 -5.37 -21.91
CA LEU A 73 13.23 -5.77 -20.88
C LEU A 73 13.19 -7.28 -20.65
N ALA A 74 14.34 -7.85 -20.29
CA ALA A 74 14.38 -9.21 -19.76
C ALA A 74 13.58 -9.27 -18.45
N PRO A 75 12.70 -10.27 -18.26
CA PRO A 75 11.98 -10.43 -16.99
C PRO A 75 12.91 -10.78 -15.85
N GLN A 76 12.62 -10.24 -14.66
CA GLN A 76 13.03 -10.87 -13.41
C GLN A 76 12.00 -11.97 -13.10
N THR A 77 12.41 -13.22 -13.29
CA THR A 77 11.54 -14.40 -13.20
C THR A 77 11.62 -15.03 -11.81
N PHE A 78 10.48 -15.45 -11.29
CA PHE A 78 10.33 -16.14 -10.00
C PHE A 78 9.44 -17.39 -10.13
N ASP A 79 9.14 -18.04 -9.01
CA ASP A 79 8.36 -19.29 -8.98
C ASP A 79 6.86 -19.09 -9.32
N GLY A 80 6.29 -17.94 -8.94
CA GLY A 80 4.87 -17.60 -9.20
C GLY A 80 4.59 -16.75 -10.44
N GLY A 81 5.62 -16.30 -11.18
CA GLY A 81 5.46 -15.30 -12.23
C GLY A 81 6.73 -14.47 -12.49
N ASP A 82 6.57 -13.29 -13.09
CA ASP A 82 7.68 -12.40 -13.45
C ASP A 82 7.34 -10.91 -13.37
N LEU A 83 8.37 -10.06 -13.28
CA LEU A 83 8.23 -8.60 -13.34
C LEU A 83 9.26 -7.93 -14.26
N ARG A 84 8.94 -6.73 -14.72
CA ARG A 84 9.86 -5.78 -15.39
C ARG A 84 9.62 -4.39 -14.80
N GLN A 85 10.68 -3.60 -14.58
CA GLN A 85 10.56 -2.26 -14.00
C GLN A 85 11.25 -1.19 -14.86
N ALA A 86 10.62 -0.01 -14.96
CA ALA A 86 11.27 1.25 -15.31
C ALA A 86 11.56 2.04 -14.02
N HIS A 87 12.83 2.34 -13.75
CA HIS A 87 13.30 3.06 -12.57
C HIS A 87 14.52 3.95 -12.95
N GLU A 88 14.98 4.83 -12.06
CA GLU A 88 16.06 5.81 -12.36
C GLU A 88 17.34 5.22 -12.97
N GLY A 89 17.68 3.97 -12.60
CA GLY A 89 18.89 3.28 -13.05
C GLY A 89 18.79 2.64 -14.45
N ASN A 90 17.60 2.59 -15.05
CA ASN A 90 17.42 2.09 -16.42
C ASN A 90 16.59 3.01 -17.33
N PHE A 91 15.81 3.94 -16.76
CA PHE A 91 15.11 5.01 -17.48
C PHE A 91 15.45 6.36 -16.83
N PRO A 92 16.55 7.03 -17.24
CA PRO A 92 17.12 8.18 -16.54
C PRO A 92 16.18 9.38 -16.31
N ILE A 93 15.10 9.50 -17.11
CA ILE A 93 14.08 10.54 -16.91
C ILE A 93 13.45 10.49 -15.51
N LEU A 94 13.42 9.30 -14.88
CA LEU A 94 12.80 9.09 -13.58
C LEU A 94 13.67 9.60 -12.41
N THR A 95 14.94 9.93 -12.66
CA THR A 95 15.89 10.37 -11.62
C THR A 95 15.35 11.60 -10.89
N GLY A 96 15.16 11.48 -9.57
CA GLY A 96 14.62 12.54 -8.72
C GLY A 96 13.14 12.90 -8.94
N GLN A 97 12.43 12.26 -9.89
CA GLN A 97 11.03 12.57 -10.20
C GLN A 97 10.01 11.95 -9.23
N GLN A 98 10.47 11.15 -8.25
CA GLN A 98 9.59 10.39 -7.36
C GLN A 98 8.60 9.52 -8.16
N ALA A 99 9.13 8.72 -9.09
CA ALA A 99 8.32 7.91 -10.01
C ALA A 99 9.06 6.66 -10.47
N SER A 100 8.44 5.48 -10.33
CA SER A 100 8.85 4.25 -11.03
C SER A 100 7.64 3.42 -11.40
N VAL A 101 7.80 2.50 -12.36
CA VAL A 101 6.71 1.71 -12.92
C VAL A 101 7.12 0.24 -13.04
N VAL A 102 6.38 -0.68 -12.43
CA VAL A 102 6.57 -2.13 -12.56
C VAL A 102 5.41 -2.73 -13.36
N MET A 103 5.71 -3.63 -14.30
CA MET A 103 4.71 -4.51 -14.92
C MET A 103 4.91 -5.92 -14.33
N VAL A 104 3.90 -6.43 -13.61
CA VAL A 104 3.89 -7.76 -13.00
C VAL A 104 2.98 -8.71 -13.77
N THR A 105 3.42 -9.95 -13.94
CA THR A 105 2.58 -11.08 -14.32
C THR A 105 2.62 -12.13 -13.21
N LEU A 106 1.45 -12.44 -12.63
CA LEU A 106 1.28 -13.58 -11.72
C LEU A 106 0.58 -14.72 -12.48
N GLN A 107 1.26 -15.86 -12.58
CA GLN A 107 0.69 -17.07 -13.17
C GLN A 107 -0.42 -17.65 -12.27
N PRO A 108 -1.19 -18.66 -12.71
CA PRO A 108 -2.21 -19.28 -11.87
C PRO A 108 -1.64 -19.83 -10.55
N GLY A 109 -2.24 -19.42 -9.44
CA GLY A 109 -1.75 -19.67 -8.08
C GLY A 109 -0.52 -18.86 -7.67
N GLY A 110 -0.08 -17.89 -8.47
CA GLY A 110 0.99 -16.95 -8.15
C GLY A 110 0.55 -15.89 -7.13
N ILE A 111 1.47 -15.51 -6.25
CA ILE A 111 1.29 -14.57 -5.14
C ILE A 111 2.45 -13.57 -5.18
N ARG A 112 2.17 -12.26 -5.14
CA ARG A 112 3.16 -11.26 -4.68
C ARG A 112 3.21 -11.37 -3.17
N GLU A 113 4.36 -11.71 -2.59
CA GLU A 113 4.45 -12.04 -1.16
C GLU A 113 3.98 -10.86 -0.28
N PRO A 114 3.49 -11.10 0.95
CA PRO A 114 3.19 -10.00 1.85
C PRO A 114 4.43 -9.15 2.13
N HIS A 115 4.33 -7.87 1.83
CA HIS A 115 5.45 -6.93 1.81
C HIS A 115 4.96 -5.52 2.15
N TRP A 116 5.91 -4.60 2.33
CA TRP A 116 5.62 -3.18 2.43
C TRP A 116 6.79 -2.38 1.83
N HIS A 117 6.45 -1.18 1.35
CA HIS A 117 7.39 -0.21 0.82
C HIS A 117 7.63 0.89 1.87
N PRO A 118 8.86 1.06 2.42
CA PRO A 118 9.13 2.03 3.47
C PRO A 118 9.29 3.45 2.94
N SER A 119 9.61 3.67 1.64
CA SER A 119 9.71 5.03 1.06
C SER A 119 8.65 5.38 -0.01
N ALA A 120 7.96 4.39 -0.58
CA ALA A 120 6.86 4.60 -1.53
C ALA A 120 5.46 4.21 -1.03
N TRP A 121 4.42 4.89 -1.51
CA TRP A 121 3.08 4.33 -1.70
C TRP A 121 2.98 3.65 -3.07
N GLU A 122 1.96 2.81 -3.24
CA GLU A 122 1.75 2.00 -4.43
C GLU A 122 0.37 2.24 -5.06
N ILE A 123 0.30 2.46 -6.37
CA ILE A 123 -0.94 2.44 -7.17
C ILE A 123 -0.85 1.33 -8.21
N ASN A 124 -1.85 0.45 -8.24
CA ASN A 124 -1.96 -0.67 -9.17
C ASN A 124 -3.12 -0.44 -10.13
N VAL A 125 -2.94 -0.82 -11.39
CA VAL A 125 -4.01 -0.92 -12.40
C VAL A 125 -4.04 -2.35 -12.91
N ILE A 126 -5.19 -3.02 -12.77
CA ILE A 126 -5.35 -4.41 -13.25
C ILE A 126 -5.62 -4.39 -14.76
N THR A 127 -4.89 -5.21 -15.51
CA THR A 127 -4.93 -5.24 -17.00
C THR A 127 -5.29 -6.61 -17.59
N SER A 128 -5.24 -7.67 -16.78
CA SER A 128 -5.69 -9.03 -17.13
C SER A 128 -6.01 -9.81 -15.86
N GLY A 129 -7.04 -10.66 -15.88
CA GLY A 129 -7.38 -11.55 -14.77
C GLY A 129 -8.09 -10.87 -13.59
N VAL A 130 -8.02 -11.50 -12.42
CA VAL A 130 -8.60 -11.01 -11.16
C VAL A 130 -7.58 -11.24 -10.04
N ALA A 131 -7.33 -10.21 -9.24
CA ALA A 131 -6.45 -10.25 -8.08
C ALA A 131 -7.28 -10.29 -6.79
N THR A 132 -7.02 -11.27 -5.91
CA THR A 132 -7.43 -11.13 -4.51
C THR A 132 -6.39 -10.25 -3.84
N TRP A 133 -6.78 -9.08 -3.34
CA TRP A 133 -5.92 -8.17 -2.57
C TRP A 133 -6.15 -8.36 -1.07
N THR A 134 -5.12 -8.11 -0.27
CA THR A 134 -5.26 -7.90 1.16
C THR A 134 -4.28 -6.84 1.64
N LEU A 135 -4.78 -5.87 2.40
CA LEU A 135 -4.01 -4.78 2.99
C LEU A 135 -4.19 -4.78 4.52
N LEU A 136 -3.17 -4.33 5.23
CA LEU A 136 -3.15 -4.09 6.67
C LEU A 136 -2.50 -2.72 6.93
N ASP A 137 -3.27 -1.79 7.49
CA ASP A 137 -2.80 -0.44 7.78
C ASP A 137 -1.98 -0.37 9.10
N PRO A 138 -1.21 0.71 9.33
CA PRO A 138 -0.45 0.89 10.57
C PRO A 138 -1.28 1.05 11.86
N MET A 139 -2.61 1.13 11.76
CA MET A 139 -3.55 1.16 12.90
C MET A 139 -4.11 -0.24 13.23
N GLY A 140 -3.86 -1.23 12.38
CA GLY A 140 -4.32 -2.62 12.54
C GLY A 140 -5.64 -2.94 11.83
N HIS A 141 -6.16 -2.04 10.98
CA HIS A 141 -7.30 -2.37 10.12
C HIS A 141 -6.83 -3.20 8.92
N SER A 142 -7.54 -4.29 8.63
CA SER A 142 -7.29 -5.14 7.46
C SER A 142 -8.47 -5.12 6.50
N GLU A 143 -8.19 -5.03 5.20
CA GLU A 143 -9.19 -5.14 4.13
C GLU A 143 -8.80 -6.23 3.13
N THR A 144 -9.77 -6.98 2.62
CA THR A 144 -9.58 -8.04 1.61
C THR A 144 -10.70 -7.95 0.57
N PHE A 145 -10.35 -7.86 -0.72
CA PHE A 145 -11.31 -7.72 -1.82
C PHE A 145 -10.76 -8.29 -3.14
N ASP A 146 -11.63 -8.43 -4.14
CA ASP A 146 -11.27 -8.79 -5.50
C ASP A 146 -11.15 -7.53 -6.38
N ALA A 147 -10.00 -7.35 -7.04
CA ALA A 147 -9.80 -6.33 -8.07
C ALA A 147 -9.80 -6.98 -9.46
N HIS A 148 -10.58 -6.40 -10.38
CA HIS A 148 -10.83 -6.86 -11.74
C HIS A 148 -10.15 -5.93 -12.75
N VAL A 149 -10.11 -6.32 -14.03
CA VAL A 149 -9.58 -5.47 -15.11
C VAL A 149 -10.22 -4.08 -15.07
N ASP A 150 -9.39 -3.04 -15.26
CA ASP A 150 -9.69 -1.61 -15.14
C ASP A 150 -9.91 -1.07 -13.70
N ASP A 151 -9.94 -1.93 -12.66
CA ASP A 151 -9.90 -1.47 -11.26
C ASP A 151 -8.51 -0.90 -10.89
N VAL A 152 -8.52 0.06 -9.96
CA VAL A 152 -7.33 0.70 -9.40
C VAL A 152 -7.22 0.42 -7.90
N VAL A 153 -6.09 -0.10 -7.43
CA VAL A 153 -5.83 -0.40 -6.02
C VAL A 153 -4.70 0.47 -5.48
N PHE A 154 -4.89 1.05 -4.30
CA PHE A 154 -3.90 1.90 -3.62
C PHE A 154 -3.43 1.26 -2.32
N ALA A 155 -2.13 1.05 -2.16
CA ALA A 155 -1.52 0.68 -0.89
C ALA A 155 -0.73 1.87 -0.31
N PRO A 156 -1.12 2.39 0.87
CA PRO A 156 -0.38 3.45 1.55
C PRO A 156 1.07 3.07 1.87
N GLN A 157 1.96 4.05 1.88
CA GLN A 157 3.37 3.88 2.27
C GLN A 157 3.48 3.20 3.64
N GLY A 158 4.31 2.16 3.73
CA GLY A 158 4.51 1.38 4.95
C GLY A 158 3.34 0.48 5.38
N SER A 159 2.23 0.41 4.61
CA SER A 159 1.19 -0.60 4.86
C SER A 159 1.66 -1.99 4.42
N LEU A 160 1.35 -3.02 5.21
CA LEU A 160 1.61 -4.41 4.82
C LEU A 160 0.52 -4.84 3.85
N HIS A 161 0.88 -5.30 2.66
CA HIS A 161 -0.07 -5.74 1.65
C HIS A 161 0.44 -6.92 0.85
N TYR A 162 -0.50 -7.67 0.24
CA TYR A 162 -0.21 -8.76 -0.68
C TYR A 162 -1.34 -8.91 -1.69
N PHE A 163 -1.04 -9.55 -2.81
CA PHE A 163 -2.05 -9.90 -3.80
C PHE A 163 -1.73 -11.23 -4.49
N GLU A 164 -2.78 -11.93 -4.91
CA GLU A 164 -2.69 -13.25 -5.51
C GLU A 164 -3.61 -13.41 -6.72
N ASN A 165 -3.15 -14.18 -7.71
CA ASN A 165 -3.96 -14.52 -8.87
C ASN A 165 -5.10 -15.47 -8.47
N LYS A 166 -6.33 -14.98 -8.60
CA LYS A 166 -7.56 -15.73 -8.31
C LYS A 166 -8.01 -16.62 -9.48
N GLY A 167 -7.51 -16.36 -10.69
CA GLY A 167 -7.97 -16.96 -11.93
C GLY A 167 -7.17 -18.20 -12.41
N PRO A 168 -7.67 -18.88 -13.45
CA PRO A 168 -6.97 -19.98 -14.14
C PRO A 168 -6.00 -19.49 -15.23
N ASP A 169 -6.02 -18.19 -15.56
CA ASP A 169 -5.20 -17.51 -16.57
C ASP A 169 -4.23 -16.52 -15.90
N ASP A 170 -3.27 -15.95 -16.65
CA ASP A 170 -2.34 -14.94 -16.11
C ASP A 170 -3.04 -13.66 -15.63
N LEU A 171 -2.84 -13.32 -14.35
CA LEU A 171 -3.10 -11.99 -13.80
C LEU A 171 -1.97 -11.05 -14.23
N LYS A 172 -2.31 -9.88 -14.78
CA LYS A 172 -1.34 -8.85 -15.19
C LYS A 172 -1.76 -7.49 -14.68
N LEU A 173 -0.81 -6.75 -14.12
CA LEU A 173 -1.06 -5.44 -13.53
C LEU A 173 0.15 -4.51 -13.67
N LEU A 174 -0.15 -3.23 -13.78
CA LEU A 174 0.82 -2.14 -13.83
C LEU A 174 0.84 -1.42 -12.49
N ILE A 175 2.02 -1.35 -11.88
CA ILE A 175 2.25 -0.75 -10.57
C ILE A 175 3.02 0.56 -10.77
N VAL A 176 2.63 1.60 -10.05
CA VAL A 176 3.24 2.93 -10.06
C VAL A 176 3.54 3.37 -8.64
N PHE A 177 4.78 3.80 -8.40
CA PHE A 177 5.28 4.22 -7.08
C PHE A 177 5.68 5.69 -7.09
N ASN A 178 5.53 6.39 -5.95
CA ASN A 178 6.14 7.71 -5.76
C ASN A 178 7.64 7.67 -5.39
N ALA A 179 8.36 6.62 -5.79
CA ALA A 179 9.81 6.51 -5.63
C ALA A 179 10.46 6.05 -6.94
N SER A 180 11.59 6.68 -7.28
CA SER A 180 12.36 6.38 -8.49
C SER A 180 13.31 5.18 -8.34
N THR A 181 13.38 4.61 -7.14
CA THR A 181 14.22 3.48 -6.73
C THR A 181 13.77 2.16 -7.37
N ALA A 182 14.69 1.21 -7.50
CA ALA A 182 14.40 -0.14 -7.97
C ALA A 182 13.66 -0.98 -6.90
N GLU A 183 12.71 -1.81 -7.32
CA GLU A 183 11.81 -2.64 -6.49
C GLU A 183 12.55 -3.30 -5.31
N GLY A 184 13.54 -4.16 -5.60
CA GLY A 184 14.33 -4.88 -4.59
C GLY A 184 15.26 -4.03 -3.70
N LYS A 185 15.07 -2.70 -3.66
CA LYS A 185 15.69 -1.78 -2.70
C LYS A 185 14.67 -1.05 -1.82
N ASP A 186 13.38 -0.99 -2.22
CA ASP A 186 12.28 -0.47 -1.39
C ASP A 186 11.26 -1.58 -1.02
N ASP A 187 11.39 -2.81 -1.51
CA ASP A 187 10.56 -3.94 -1.05
C ASP A 187 11.10 -4.56 0.25
N ILE A 188 10.21 -4.77 1.23
CA ILE A 188 10.50 -5.56 2.43
C ILE A 188 9.51 -6.72 2.56
N GLY A 189 9.83 -7.85 1.91
CA GLY A 189 9.07 -9.10 2.03
C GLY A 189 9.03 -9.71 3.45
N ILE A 190 7.87 -10.26 3.83
CA ILE A 190 7.61 -10.88 5.13
C ILE A 190 8.48 -12.11 5.38
N GLY A 191 8.78 -12.90 4.34
CA GLY A 191 9.59 -14.11 4.46
C GLY A 191 11.02 -13.81 4.91
N ALA A 192 11.62 -12.76 4.34
CA ALA A 192 12.92 -12.24 4.76
C ALA A 192 12.85 -11.65 6.18
N SER A 193 11.85 -10.81 6.45
CA SER A 193 11.67 -10.13 7.74
C SER A 193 11.58 -11.09 8.92
N ILE A 194 10.70 -12.10 8.84
CA ILE A 194 10.59 -13.15 9.87
C ILE A 194 11.90 -13.96 9.96
N SER A 195 12.57 -14.21 8.83
CA SER A 195 13.83 -14.97 8.81
C SER A 195 15.01 -14.25 9.50
N LYS A 196 15.03 -12.90 9.55
CA LYS A 196 16.06 -12.15 10.28
C LYS A 196 15.82 -12.12 11.79
N LEU A 197 14.60 -12.37 12.27
CA LEU A 197 14.31 -12.41 13.70
C LEU A 197 14.89 -13.68 14.38
N PRO A 198 15.41 -13.56 15.61
CA PRO A 198 15.85 -14.71 16.39
C PRO A 198 14.70 -15.69 16.71
N PRO A 199 14.92 -17.02 16.68
CA PRO A 199 13.88 -18.02 16.97
C PRO A 199 13.22 -17.89 18.35
N ASP A 200 13.94 -17.37 19.35
CA ASP A 200 13.47 -17.11 20.72
C ASP A 200 12.59 -15.84 20.79
N VAL A 201 12.90 -14.81 20.00
CA VAL A 201 12.03 -13.64 19.83
C VAL A 201 10.72 -14.05 19.14
N LEU A 202 10.79 -14.88 18.10
CA LEU A 202 9.60 -15.43 17.45
C LEU A 202 8.79 -16.33 18.40
N SER A 203 9.46 -17.17 19.21
CA SER A 203 8.83 -17.97 20.28
C SER A 203 8.04 -17.08 21.25
N ALA A 204 8.62 -15.95 21.68
CA ALA A 204 7.94 -15.01 22.58
C ALA A 204 6.74 -14.29 21.94
N VAL A 205 6.77 -14.02 20.62
CA VAL A 205 5.65 -13.40 19.89
C VAL A 205 4.51 -14.37 19.64
N PHE A 206 4.80 -15.61 19.23
CA PHE A 206 3.79 -16.56 18.77
C PHE A 206 3.37 -17.60 19.83
N GLY A 207 4.03 -17.65 20.99
CA GLY A 207 3.67 -18.57 22.08
C GLY A 207 3.94 -20.05 21.80
N VAL A 208 4.83 -20.35 20.84
CA VAL A 208 5.21 -21.71 20.42
C VAL A 208 6.69 -21.97 20.68
N PRO A 209 7.12 -23.22 20.93
CA PRO A 209 8.53 -23.52 21.24
C PRO A 209 9.51 -23.05 20.16
N THR A 210 10.68 -22.59 20.59
CA THR A 210 11.79 -22.10 19.74
C THR A 210 12.18 -23.06 18.61
N GLU A 211 12.05 -24.36 18.85
CA GLU A 211 12.31 -25.46 17.91
C GLU A 211 11.33 -25.48 16.72
N THR A 212 10.22 -24.74 16.81
CA THR A 212 9.29 -24.49 15.70
C THR A 212 9.98 -23.65 14.63
N PHE A 213 10.53 -22.49 15.02
CA PHE A 213 11.19 -21.56 14.12
C PHE A 213 12.61 -22.01 13.70
N ALA A 214 13.25 -22.87 14.49
CA ALA A 214 14.50 -23.53 14.11
C ALA A 214 14.38 -24.41 12.84
N LYS A 215 13.15 -24.84 12.47
CA LYS A 215 12.87 -25.63 11.26
C LYS A 215 12.52 -24.79 10.03
N PHE A 216 12.35 -23.47 10.18
CA PHE A 216 11.93 -22.60 9.08
C PHE A 216 13.10 -22.40 8.10
N LYS A 217 12.82 -22.47 6.79
CA LYS A 217 13.81 -22.09 5.76
C LYS A 217 14.18 -20.62 5.98
N LYS A 218 15.48 -20.35 6.22
CA LYS A 218 15.97 -18.97 6.29
C LYS A 218 15.97 -18.34 4.90
N ILE A 219 15.21 -17.26 4.78
CA ILE A 219 15.10 -16.39 3.61
C ILE A 219 15.96 -15.14 3.89
N ASN A 220 16.81 -14.75 2.94
CA ASN A 220 17.79 -13.68 3.16
C ASN A 220 17.38 -12.31 2.59
N GLU A 221 16.58 -12.34 1.54
CA GLU A 221 16.13 -11.24 0.69
C GLU A 221 14.68 -11.56 0.29
N SER A 222 13.96 -10.60 -0.29
CA SER A 222 12.61 -10.80 -0.81
C SER A 222 12.52 -12.06 -1.70
N VAL A 223 11.50 -12.88 -1.49
CA VAL A 223 11.05 -13.90 -2.45
C VAL A 223 10.26 -13.21 -3.57
N THR A 224 9.64 -12.07 -3.26
CA THR A 224 8.87 -11.18 -4.15
C THR A 224 7.64 -11.85 -4.76
N ILE A 225 7.81 -12.85 -5.63
CA ILE A 225 6.73 -13.59 -6.28
C ILE A 225 6.91 -15.11 -6.05
N LEU A 226 5.95 -15.73 -5.36
CA LEU A 226 5.94 -17.17 -5.05
C LEU A 226 4.68 -17.85 -5.60
N ARG A 227 4.68 -19.19 -5.70
CA ARG A 227 3.47 -19.96 -6.02
C ARG A 227 2.85 -20.57 -4.77
N ARG A 228 1.52 -20.57 -4.69
CA ARG A 228 0.75 -21.37 -3.73
C ARG A 228 1.01 -22.87 -4.00
N PRO A 229 1.35 -23.68 -2.98
CA PRO A 229 1.43 -25.13 -3.12
C PRO A 229 0.12 -25.70 -3.67
N GLN A 230 0.21 -26.58 -4.67
CA GLN A 230 -0.95 -27.32 -5.15
C GLN A 230 -1.32 -28.40 -4.12
N THR A 231 -2.59 -28.47 -3.76
CA THR A 231 -3.16 -29.39 -2.75
C THR A 231 -4.03 -30.45 -3.39
#